data_AF-A0A0W0WVK0-F1
#
_entry.id   AF-A0A0W0WVK0-F1
#
_cell.length_a   1.000
_cell.length_b   1.000
_cell.length_c   1.000
_cell.angle_alpha   90.00
_cell.angle_beta   90.00
_cell.angle_gamma   90.00
#
_symmetry.space_group_name_H-M   'P 1'
#
loop_
_entity.id
_entity.type
_entity.pdbx_description
1 polymer ?
#
loop_
_entity_poly.entity_id
_entity_poly.type
_entity_poly.pdbx_seq_one_letter_code
_entity_poly.pdbx_strand_id
1 'polypeptide(L)'
;MKFFEHVKGFFSNKAEYSKGLYALFKLEAKLAGLNLLPFLVGLIVLLALAITVWLTLMILIGYVIILLSKQPLTAIITILVLNLALALYLVRDMKQRLQEMSFARTRNCLRTSEKGNENESTERAIEVNSQIRDES
;
A
#
# COMPACT_ATOMS: atom_id res chain seq x y z
N MET A 1 -43.79 -27.64 -19.88
CA MET A 1 -43.67 -26.16 -19.83
C MET A 1 -44.11 -25.59 -18.48
N LYS A 2 -43.52 -26.01 -17.35
CA LYS A 2 -43.79 -25.42 -16.02
C LYS A 2 -42.52 -25.11 -15.21
N PHE A 3 -41.39 -25.70 -15.59
CA PHE A 3 -40.09 -25.46 -14.97
C PHE A 3 -39.45 -24.13 -15.38
N PHE A 4 -39.73 -23.63 -16.59
CA PHE A 4 -39.15 -22.38 -17.10
C PHE A 4 -39.72 -21.13 -16.40
N GLU A 5 -40.98 -21.18 -15.94
CA GLU A 5 -41.61 -20.09 -15.18
C GLU A 5 -41.06 -19.98 -13.76
N HIS A 6 -40.75 -21.12 -13.12
CA HIS A 6 -40.23 -21.13 -11.74
C HIS A 6 -38.76 -20.68 -11.67
N VAL A 7 -37.95 -21.02 -12.69
CA VAL A 7 -36.56 -20.54 -12.83
C VAL A 7 -36.52 -19.03 -13.07
N LYS A 8 -37.48 -18.48 -13.83
CA LYS A 8 -37.61 -17.03 -14.06
C LYS A 8 -37.98 -16.28 -12.78
N GLY A 9 -38.85 -16.85 -11.94
CA GLY A 9 -39.19 -16.30 -10.62
C GLY A 9 -38.00 -16.30 -9.65
N PHE A 10 -37.16 -17.34 -9.67
CA PHE A 10 -35.97 -17.43 -8.82
C PHE A 10 -34.83 -16.48 -9.25
N PHE A 11 -34.69 -16.24 -10.56
CA PHE A 11 -33.76 -15.24 -11.11
C PHE A 11 -34.22 -13.81 -10.84
N SER A 12 -35.53 -13.56 -10.90
CA SER A 12 -36.11 -12.24 -10.59
C SER A 12 -35.85 -11.85 -9.14
N ASN A 13 -35.92 -12.81 -8.21
CA ASN A 13 -35.65 -12.55 -6.79
C ASN A 13 -34.15 -12.29 -6.56
N LYS A 14 -33.23 -13.07 -7.18
CA LYS A 14 -31.77 -12.84 -7.10
C LYS A 14 -31.32 -11.51 -7.71
N ALA A 15 -32.04 -10.97 -8.70
CA ALA A 15 -31.74 -9.68 -9.32
C ALA A 15 -32.05 -8.47 -8.41
N GLU A 16 -32.96 -8.62 -7.45
CA GLU A 16 -33.20 -7.58 -6.43
C GLU A 16 -32.11 -7.58 -5.35
N TYR A 17 -31.66 -8.76 -4.92
CA TYR A 17 -30.52 -8.88 -4.00
C TYR A 17 -29.22 -8.32 -4.60
N SER A 18 -28.96 -8.55 -5.89
CA SER A 18 -27.76 -8.00 -6.55
C SER A 18 -27.81 -6.49 -6.72
N LYS A 19 -28.99 -5.90 -6.95
CA LYS A 19 -29.18 -4.44 -6.90
C LYS A 19 -28.94 -3.87 -5.51
N GLY A 20 -29.39 -4.55 -4.47
CA GLY A 20 -29.13 -4.20 -3.07
C GLY A 20 -27.63 -4.22 -2.74
N LEU A 21 -26.92 -5.27 -3.15
CA LEU A 21 -25.46 -5.38 -3.00
C LEU A 21 -24.70 -4.30 -3.78
N TYR A 22 -25.11 -4.00 -5.01
CA TYR A 22 -24.52 -2.92 -5.80
C TYR A 22 -24.76 -1.55 -5.17
N ALA A 23 -25.96 -1.31 -4.64
CA ALA A 23 -26.29 -0.08 -3.92
C ALA A 23 -25.48 0.05 -2.62
N LEU A 24 -25.30 -1.04 -1.87
CA LEU A 24 -24.46 -1.11 -0.68
C LEU A 24 -22.99 -0.79 -1.01
N PHE A 25 -22.44 -1.43 -2.04
CA PHE A 25 -21.06 -1.18 -2.47
C PHE A 25 -20.88 0.26 -2.96
N LYS A 26 -21.87 0.81 -3.67
CA LYS A 26 -21.88 2.21 -4.12
C LYS A 26 -21.99 3.19 -2.95
N LEU A 27 -22.77 2.86 -1.91
CA LEU A 27 -22.91 3.65 -0.69
C LEU A 27 -21.62 3.61 0.13
N GLU A 28 -21.02 2.44 0.35
CA GLU A 28 -19.73 2.32 1.05
C GLU A 28 -18.61 3.02 0.29
N ALA A 29 -18.53 2.86 -1.04
CA ALA A 29 -17.54 3.56 -1.85
C ALA A 29 -17.74 5.08 -1.81
N LYS A 30 -18.99 5.56 -1.78
CA LYS A 30 -19.30 6.98 -1.66
C LYS A 30 -18.98 7.51 -0.25
N LEU A 31 -19.21 6.71 0.80
CA LEU A 31 -18.89 7.07 2.18
C LEU A 31 -17.37 7.06 2.45
N ALA A 32 -16.68 6.04 1.95
CA ALA A 32 -15.21 5.95 1.99
C ALA A 32 -14.57 7.07 1.15
N GLY A 33 -15.13 7.39 -0.01
CA GLY A 33 -14.71 8.53 -0.83
C GLY A 33 -14.95 9.87 -0.13
N LEU A 34 -16.08 10.03 0.57
CA LEU A 34 -16.38 11.24 1.35
C LEU A 34 -15.44 11.41 2.54
N ASN A 35 -14.89 10.32 3.09
CA ASN A 35 -13.90 10.36 4.17
C ASN A 35 -12.46 10.48 3.65
N LEU A 36 -12.18 9.99 2.44
CA LEU A 36 -10.88 10.12 1.80
C LEU A 36 -10.54 11.57 1.48
N LEU A 37 -11.53 12.37 1.07
CA LEU A 37 -11.35 13.77 0.72
C LEU A 37 -10.90 14.65 1.91
N PRO A 38 -11.57 14.66 3.08
CA PRO A 38 -11.10 15.39 4.25
C PRO A 38 -9.79 14.82 4.80
N PHE A 39 -9.53 13.52 4.65
CA PHE A 39 -8.24 12.94 5.01
C PHE A 39 -7.10 13.46 4.13
N LEU A 40 -7.32 13.54 2.81
CA LEU A 40 -6.33 14.05 1.87
C LEU A 40 -6.07 15.56 2.08
N VAL A 41 -7.14 16.35 2.28
CA VAL A 41 -7.01 17.76 2.65
C VAL A 41 -6.27 17.92 3.97
N GLY A 42 -6.60 17.12 4.98
CA GLY A 42 -5.90 17.09 6.27
C GLY A 42 -4.42 16.74 6.11
N LEU A 43 -4.08 15.77 5.26
CA LEU A 43 -2.69 15.38 4.97
C LEU A 43 -1.91 16.52 4.30
N ILE A 44 -2.52 17.21 3.33
CA ILE A 44 -1.91 18.36 2.66
C ILE A 44 -1.67 19.50 3.65
N VAL A 45 -2.66 19.83 4.48
CA VAL A 45 -2.54 20.88 5.51
C VAL A 45 -1.46 20.50 6.52
N LEU A 46 -1.41 19.23 6.95
CA LEU A 46 -0.38 18.74 7.87
C LEU A 46 1.02 18.83 7.23
N LEU A 47 1.16 18.47 5.96
CA LEU A 47 2.42 18.57 5.24
C LEU A 47 2.85 20.04 5.09
N ALA A 48 1.91 20.93 4.75
CA ALA A 48 2.18 22.36 4.68
C ALA A 48 2.63 22.91 6.04
N LEU A 49 1.96 22.52 7.13
CA LEU A 49 2.30 22.92 8.48
C LEU A 49 3.65 22.35 8.94
N ALA A 50 3.98 21.11 8.56
CA ALA A 50 5.28 20.52 8.83
C ALA A 50 6.40 21.30 8.10
N ILE A 51 6.18 21.67 6.84
CA ILE A 51 7.15 22.46 6.06
C ILE A 51 7.32 23.86 6.68
N THR A 52 6.24 24.53 7.08
CA THR A 52 6.34 25.87 7.69
C THR A 52 7.06 25.82 9.03
N VAL A 53 6.71 24.87 9.90
CA VAL A 53 7.38 24.67 11.19
C VAL A 53 8.87 24.38 11.00
N TRP A 54 9.21 23.50 10.05
CA TRP A 54 10.60 23.19 9.73
C TRP A 54 11.37 24.43 9.25
N LEU A 55 10.77 25.21 8.35
CA LEU A 55 11.38 26.44 7.84
C LEU A 55 11.58 27.47 8.96
N THR A 56 10.58 27.67 9.81
CA THR A 56 10.68 28.58 10.97
C THR A 56 11.79 28.14 11.93
N LEU A 57 11.92 26.83 12.18
CA LEU A 57 12.99 26.29 13.02
C LEU A 57 14.37 26.59 12.41
N MET A 58 14.55 26.38 11.11
CA MET A 58 15.81 26.66 10.41
C MET A 58 16.19 28.15 10.46
N ILE A 59 15.20 29.03 10.29
CA ILE A 59 15.40 30.48 10.40
C ILE A 59 15.83 30.84 11.82
N LEU A 60 15.18 30.27 12.85
CA LEU A 60 15.52 30.54 14.24
C LEU A 60 16.93 30.06 14.58
N ILE A 61 17.31 28.86 14.15
CA ILE A 61 18.67 28.32 14.29
C ILE A 61 19.68 29.23 13.59
N GLY A 62 19.38 29.67 12.36
CA GLY A 62 20.22 30.61 11.63
C GLY A 62 20.45 31.90 12.37
N TYR A 63 19.38 32.47 12.91
CA TYR A 63 19.45 33.69 13.69
C TYR A 63 20.36 33.54 14.92
N VAL A 64 20.25 32.43 15.66
CA VAL A 64 21.13 32.12 16.80
C VAL A 64 22.59 32.02 16.36
N ILE A 65 22.88 31.35 15.24
CA ILE A 65 24.25 31.21 14.73
C ILE A 65 24.82 32.56 14.30
N ILE A 66 24.02 33.43 13.68
CA ILE A 66 24.43 34.79 13.31
C ILE A 66 24.81 35.58 14.57
N LEU A 67 24.03 35.45 15.63
CA LEU A 67 24.23 36.17 16.89
C LEU A 67 25.53 35.75 17.59
N LEU A 68 25.90 34.46 17.52
CA LEU A 68 27.15 33.94 18.08
C LEU A 68 28.38 34.25 17.22
N SER A 69 28.31 33.96 15.92
CA SER A 69 29.47 34.04 15.03
C SER A 69 29.70 35.44 14.45
N LYS A 70 28.72 36.34 14.54
CA LYS A 70 28.69 37.68 13.91
C LYS A 70 28.94 37.68 12.39
N GLN A 71 28.93 36.51 11.77
CA GLN A 71 29.23 36.29 10.36
C GLN A 71 28.03 35.60 9.71
N PRO A 72 27.28 36.29 8.83
CA PRO A 72 26.09 35.73 8.22
C PRO A 72 26.39 34.59 7.24
N LEU A 73 27.54 34.64 6.57
CA LEU A 73 27.99 33.59 5.64
C LEU A 73 28.11 32.22 6.32
N THR A 74 28.67 32.19 7.54
CA THR A 74 28.85 30.93 8.29
C THR A 74 27.51 30.29 8.62
N ALA A 75 26.50 31.08 9.02
CA ALA A 75 25.16 30.56 9.31
C ALA A 75 24.50 29.94 8.08
N ILE A 76 24.62 30.58 6.92
CA ILE A 76 24.05 30.08 5.66
C ILE A 76 24.70 28.74 5.28
N ILE A 77 26.04 28.66 5.34
CA ILE A 77 26.77 27.43 5.02
C ILE A 77 26.38 26.31 5.98
N THR A 78 26.30 26.58 7.28
CA THR A 78 25.92 25.57 8.28
C THR A 78 24.52 25.04 8.05
N ILE A 79 23.53 25.92 7.81
CA ILE A 79 22.15 25.49 7.52
C ILE A 79 22.10 24.66 6.23
N LEU A 80 22.84 25.07 5.20
CA LEU A 80 22.87 24.37 3.93
C LEU A 80 23.43 22.94 4.08
N VAL A 81 24.55 22.80 4.80
CA VAL A 81 25.17 21.50 5.08
C VAL A 81 24.23 20.62 5.92
N LEU A 82 23.56 21.21 6.92
CA LEU A 82 22.60 20.48 7.76
C LEU A 82 21.41 19.95 6.93
N ASN A 83 20.84 20.78 6.06
CA ASN A 83 19.75 20.35 5.18
C ASN A 83 20.21 19.28 4.18
N LEU A 84 21.41 19.41 3.63
CA LEU A 84 21.95 18.41 2.71
C LEU A 84 22.18 17.07 3.40
N ALA A 85 22.75 17.08 4.61
CA ALA A 85 22.93 15.88 5.42
C ALA A 85 21.59 15.19 5.73
N LEU A 86 20.58 15.98 6.12
CA LEU A 86 19.25 15.46 6.42
C LEU A 86 18.57 14.90 5.16
N ALA A 87 18.69 15.57 4.02
CA ALA A 87 18.16 15.08 2.74
C ALA A 87 18.79 13.74 2.35
N LEU A 88 20.11 13.59 2.48
CA LEU A 88 20.79 12.33 2.22
C LEU A 88 20.34 11.21 3.17
N TYR A 89 20.13 11.54 4.45
CA TYR A 89 19.58 10.60 5.42
C TYR A 89 18.18 10.13 5.04
N LEU A 90 17.28 11.07 4.68
CA LEU A 90 15.92 10.73 4.25
C LEU A 90 15.91 9.86 2.99
N VAL A 91 16.74 10.18 1.99
CA VAL A 91 16.85 9.37 0.76
C VAL A 91 17.31 7.95 1.08
N ARG A 92 18.26 7.79 2.01
CA ARG A 92 18.73 6.47 2.46
C ARG A 92 17.65 5.70 3.20
N ASP A 93 16.95 6.34 4.15
CA ASP A 93 15.86 5.73 4.91
C ASP A 93 14.70 5.34 3.99
N MET A 94 14.28 6.22 3.08
CA MET A 94 13.25 5.91 2.08
C MET A 94 13.67 4.73 1.20
N LYS A 95 14.93 4.67 0.76
CA LYS A 95 15.43 3.53 -0.03
C LYS A 95 15.33 2.22 0.76
N GLN A 96 15.69 2.23 2.04
CA GLN A 96 15.59 1.05 2.91
C GLN A 96 14.14 0.62 3.09
N ARG A 97 13.24 1.54 3.42
CA ARG A 97 11.80 1.27 3.56
C ARG A 97 11.18 0.78 2.26
N LEU A 98 11.58 1.36 1.12
CA LEU A 98 11.16 0.87 -0.19
C LEU A 98 11.66 -0.55 -0.44
N GLN A 99 12.86 -0.93 -0.01
CA GLN A 99 13.34 -2.30 -0.14
C GLN A 99 12.57 -3.29 0.75
N GLU A 100 12.19 -2.88 1.96
CA GLU A 100 11.40 -3.68 2.89
C GLU A 100 9.94 -3.83 2.44
N MET A 101 9.35 -2.80 1.85
CA MET A 101 7.99 -2.82 1.31
C MET A 101 7.90 -3.31 -0.15
N SER A 102 8.95 -3.18 -0.95
CA SER A 102 8.97 -3.65 -2.33
C SER A 102 8.96 -5.16 -2.32
N PHE A 103 7.76 -5.76 -2.27
CA PHE A 103 7.33 -7.00 -2.91
C PHE A 103 8.29 -8.19 -2.95
N ALA A 104 9.41 -8.20 -2.25
CA ALA A 104 10.36 -9.30 -2.23
C ALA A 104 9.67 -10.46 -1.52
N ARG A 105 8.99 -10.17 -0.41
CA ARG A 105 8.18 -11.13 0.34
C ARG A 105 6.94 -11.58 -0.45
N THR A 106 6.17 -10.65 -1.02
CA THR A 106 4.96 -10.97 -1.80
C THR A 106 5.30 -11.74 -3.09
N ARG A 107 6.37 -11.35 -3.79
CA ARG A 107 6.84 -12.02 -5.02
C ARG A 107 7.49 -13.38 -4.71
N ASN A 108 8.09 -13.56 -3.53
CA ASN A 108 8.54 -14.88 -3.09
C ASN A 108 7.35 -15.78 -2.73
N CYS A 109 6.31 -15.26 -2.07
CA CYS A 109 5.06 -16.02 -1.85
C CYS A 109 4.39 -16.43 -3.17
N LEU A 110 4.32 -15.52 -4.15
CA LEU A 110 3.81 -15.84 -5.49
C LEU A 110 4.66 -16.92 -6.18
N ARG A 111 5.99 -16.89 -6.06
CA ARG A 111 6.90 -17.91 -6.61
C ARG A 111 6.84 -19.25 -5.88
N THR A 112 6.62 -19.26 -4.57
CA THR A 112 6.46 -20.49 -3.79
C THR A 112 5.13 -21.18 -4.09
N SER A 113 4.06 -20.42 -4.36
CA SER A 113 2.75 -20.98 -4.72
C SER A 113 2.76 -21.73 -6.07
N GLU A 114 3.67 -21.38 -6.99
CA GLU A 114 3.80 -22.07 -8.28
C GLU A 114 4.52 -23.42 -8.13
N LYS A 115 5.53 -23.50 -7.25
CA LYS A 115 6.26 -24.76 -6.98
C LYS A 115 5.50 -25.76 -6.11
N GLY A 116 4.46 -25.34 -5.40
CA GLY A 116 3.60 -26.25 -4.61
C GLY A 116 2.68 -27.13 -5.46
N ASN A 117 2.26 -26.66 -6.64
CA ASN A 117 1.30 -27.37 -7.49
C ASN A 117 1.93 -28.41 -8.43
N GLU A 118 3.23 -28.35 -8.69
CA GLU A 118 3.94 -29.36 -9.50
C GLU A 118 4.23 -30.65 -8.69
N ASN A 119 4.42 -30.53 -7.37
CA ASN A 119 4.65 -31.69 -6.52
C ASN A 119 3.36 -32.47 -6.22
N GLU A 120 2.21 -31.79 -6.08
CA GLU A 120 0.94 -32.48 -5.82
C GLU A 120 0.42 -33.27 -7.04
N SER A 121 0.76 -32.83 -8.25
CA SER A 121 0.41 -33.55 -9.49
C SER A 121 1.32 -34.76 -9.75
N THR A 122 2.57 -34.71 -9.28
CA THR A 122 3.53 -35.81 -9.45
C THR A 122 3.29 -36.92 -8.41
N GLU A 123 2.91 -36.56 -7.17
CA GLU A 123 2.64 -37.54 -6.11
C GLU A 123 1.41 -38.40 -6.41
N ARG A 124 0.32 -37.80 -6.95
CA ARG A 124 -0.87 -38.56 -7.38
C ARG A 124 -0.62 -39.45 -8.61
N ALA A 125 0.31 -39.08 -9.49
CA ALA A 125 0.67 -39.90 -10.65
C ALA A 125 1.52 -41.13 -10.27
N ILE A 126 2.31 -41.02 -9.19
CA ILE A 126 3.11 -42.13 -8.65
C ILE A 126 2.22 -43.10 -7.86
N GLU A 127 1.25 -42.59 -7.10
CA GLU A 127 0.30 -43.43 -6.34
C GLU A 127 -0.56 -44.30 -7.27
N VAL A 128 -1.11 -43.73 -8.35
CA VAL A 128 -1.91 -44.48 -9.35
C VAL A 128 -1.09 -45.57 -10.05
N ASN A 129 0.19 -45.34 -10.31
CA ASN A 129 1.04 -46.33 -11.00
C ASN A 129 1.52 -47.46 -10.06
N SER A 130 1.53 -47.22 -8.75
CA SER A 130 1.79 -48.28 -7.75
C SER A 130 0.59 -49.22 -7.56
N GLN A 131 -0.64 -48.69 -7.65
CA GLN A 131 -1.86 -49.49 -7.52
C GLN A 131 -2.11 -50.42 -8.73
N ILE A 132 -1.75 -50.00 -9.94
CA ILE A 132 -1.90 -50.82 -11.16
C ILE A 132 -0.91 -52.00 -11.18
N ARG A 133 0.18 -51.93 -10.41
CA ARG A 133 1.22 -52.97 -10.39
C ARG A 133 0.94 -54.11 -9.41
N ASP A 134 0.04 -53.91 -8.44
CA ASP A 134 -0.35 -54.94 -7.46
C ASP A 134 -1.60 -55.74 -7.88
N GLU A 135 -2.27 -55.38 -8.99
CA GLU A 135 -3.45 -56.10 -9.54
C GLU A 135 -3.16 -56.88 -10.85
N SER A 136 -1.90 -57.13 -11.20
CA SER A 136 -1.49 -57.93 -12.38
C SER A 136 -0.60 -59.10 -11.97
#